data_AF-A0A066ZSR4-F1
#
_entry.id   AF-A0A066ZSR4-F1
#
_cell.length_a   1.000
_cell.length_b   1.000
_cell.length_c   1.000
_cell.angle_alpha   90.00
_cell.angle_beta   90.00
_cell.angle_gamma   90.00
#
_symmetry.space_group_name_H-M   'P 1'
#
loop_
_entity.id
_entity.type
_entity.pdbx_description
1 polymer ?
#
loop_
_entity_poly.entity_id
_entity_poly.type
_entity_poly.pdbx_seq_one_letter_code
_entity_poly.pdbx_strand_id
1 'polypeptide(L)'
;MKSLHELIEFLAVDLQQQKMAAGESLVLMRQLTHLYTSSSEITENSVFVALPGSRCHGIEYMDQAIDQGAACILTDQLPEHVESTDVPVFLVNDLVGQLAGLADWFYQRPSQQVKIIGVTGTNGKTSTAHYIAQLLGQQYSVGVLGTLGNGILGQLIPTANTTLEVVSLNRKLEEFARLGVEYVVMEVSSHAIALGRIQNIRFEGLALTQVTRDHLDFHETEEAYRETKAMLFLEYPAKFRVLNLGDSLGKSIMETLAQSVGEVVFGYALNDSFCELAKSDLKSESDAMFSCACFSELRFVPTGMEGVILLSLFKEDESLGHSDLTFNADLMGVFNAENLLCAVTVAYGCGLPLSKIEEGIHVLTPVSGRMEKVHERPLILIDYAHTPDALASALHAVQQHFVSDGGAEQPKGKLWLVFGCGGDRDKGKRSLMGEVAEKLAGYVIITDDNPRNEAPEDIVADIVKGMSKASAAQIIHDRAQAIEYAIRHAEPSDIVLIAGKGHENYQEIQGQRFFMSDAVLADLTLREIAQEAASETGMRKTDTGKIDL
;
A
#
# COMPACT_ATOMS: atom_id res chain seq x y z
N MET A 1 23.03 -16.91 13.90
CA MET A 1 23.89 -15.71 13.92
C MET A 1 25.16 -16.02 13.14
N LYS A 2 25.69 -15.03 12.42
CA LYS A 2 26.92 -15.15 11.63
C LYS A 2 28.09 -14.59 12.42
N SER A 3 29.28 -15.15 12.25
CA SER A 3 30.52 -14.60 12.78
C SER A 3 31.14 -13.59 11.82
N LEU A 4 32.02 -12.72 12.33
CA LEU A 4 32.81 -11.83 11.51
C LEU A 4 33.70 -12.60 10.51
N HIS A 5 34.24 -13.75 10.92
CA HIS A 5 35.01 -14.63 10.04
C HIS A 5 34.20 -15.12 8.83
N GLU A 6 32.98 -15.62 9.05
CA GLU A 6 32.09 -16.05 7.97
C GLU A 6 31.73 -14.90 7.02
N LEU A 7 31.59 -13.67 7.52
CA LEU A 7 31.32 -12.49 6.69
C LEU A 7 32.50 -12.18 5.77
N ILE A 8 33.73 -12.24 6.30
CA ILE A 8 34.96 -12.01 5.54
C ILE A 8 35.10 -13.07 4.44
N GLU A 9 34.85 -14.35 4.77
CA GLU A 9 34.88 -15.45 3.79
C GLU A 9 33.83 -15.26 2.70
N PHE A 10 32.60 -14.87 3.06
CA PHE A 10 31.52 -14.62 2.10
C PHE A 10 31.88 -13.50 1.11
N LEU A 11 32.44 -12.40 1.61
CA LEU A 11 32.81 -11.24 0.79
C LEU A 11 34.13 -11.43 0.03
N ALA A 12 34.83 -12.57 0.23
CA ALA A 12 36.15 -12.86 -0.34
C ALA A 12 37.15 -11.72 -0.13
N VAL A 13 37.11 -11.10 1.05
CA VAL A 13 37.93 -9.92 1.37
C VAL A 13 39.39 -10.32 1.57
N ASP A 14 40.31 -9.62 0.88
CA ASP A 14 41.75 -9.80 1.08
C ASP A 14 42.20 -9.15 2.39
N LEU A 15 42.36 -9.98 3.42
CA LEU A 15 42.83 -9.58 4.75
C LEU A 15 44.25 -8.98 4.74
N GLN A 16 45.07 -9.23 3.70
CA GLN A 16 46.43 -8.67 3.61
C GLN A 16 46.45 -7.19 3.18
N GLN A 17 45.39 -6.71 2.52
CA GLN A 17 45.27 -5.31 2.08
C GLN A 17 44.65 -4.40 3.15
N GLN A 18 44.22 -4.97 4.27
CA GLN A 18 43.46 -4.26 5.30
C GLN A 18 44.31 -4.11 6.54
N LYS A 19 44.37 -2.89 7.09
CA LYS A 19 45.14 -2.57 8.30
C LYS A 19 44.51 -3.23 9.53
N MET A 20 44.62 -4.55 9.67
CA MET A 20 44.29 -5.23 10.91
C MET A 20 45.52 -5.23 11.83
N ALA A 21 45.33 -4.79 13.08
CA ALA A 21 46.37 -4.83 14.10
C ALA A 21 46.39 -6.23 14.74
N ALA A 22 47.59 -6.80 14.85
CA ALA A 22 47.85 -8.15 15.35
C ALA A 22 47.34 -8.37 16.80
N GLY A 23 46.12 -8.89 16.91
CA GLY A 23 45.45 -9.38 18.13
C GLY A 23 44.30 -10.38 17.83
N GLU A 24 44.34 -11.00 16.65
CA GLU A 24 43.21 -11.18 15.72
C GLU A 24 42.25 -12.38 15.91
N SER A 25 42.46 -13.31 16.86
CA SER A 25 41.62 -14.54 16.90
C SER A 25 40.24 -14.34 17.57
N LEU A 26 40.12 -13.46 18.57
CA LEU A 26 38.86 -13.20 19.29
C LEU A 26 37.91 -12.28 18.52
N VAL A 27 38.44 -11.32 17.75
CA VAL A 27 37.65 -10.37 16.95
C VAL A 27 36.96 -11.09 15.79
N LEU A 28 37.64 -12.05 15.16
CA LEU A 28 37.06 -12.88 14.09
C LEU A 28 35.94 -13.80 14.57
N MET A 29 35.94 -14.19 15.85
CA MET A 29 34.89 -15.01 16.47
C MET A 29 33.69 -14.21 16.96
N ARG A 30 33.73 -12.87 16.85
CA ARG A 30 32.62 -11.98 17.25
C ARG A 30 31.35 -12.33 16.47
N GLN A 31 30.26 -12.56 17.20
CA GLN A 31 28.95 -12.82 16.61
C GLN A 31 28.33 -11.50 16.17
N LEU A 32 27.86 -11.48 14.93
CA LEU A 32 27.18 -10.36 14.32
C LEU A 32 25.67 -10.49 14.54
N THR A 33 25.04 -9.39 14.90
CA THR A 33 23.61 -9.35 15.22
C THR A 33 22.78 -8.98 14.00
N HIS A 34 23.04 -7.81 13.40
CA HIS A 34 22.25 -7.27 12.28
C HIS A 34 23.13 -6.54 11.26
N LEU A 35 22.58 -6.36 10.05
CA LEU A 35 23.06 -5.41 9.06
C LEU A 35 22.19 -4.14 9.10
N TYR A 36 22.81 -2.96 8.99
CA TYR A 36 22.12 -1.66 8.85
C TYR A 36 22.77 -0.81 7.76
N THR A 37 21.95 -0.09 7.01
CA THR A 37 22.39 0.91 6.01
C THR A 37 22.31 2.35 6.54
N SER A 38 21.73 2.54 7.73
CA SER A 38 21.65 3.81 8.46
C SER A 38 22.51 3.74 9.71
N SER A 39 23.43 4.70 9.86
CA SER A 39 24.27 4.83 11.05
C SER A 39 23.48 5.09 12.32
N SER A 40 22.25 5.62 12.23
CA SER A 40 21.38 5.92 13.38
C SER A 40 20.62 4.71 13.94
N GLU A 41 20.61 3.59 13.21
CA GLU A 41 19.96 2.35 13.62
C GLU A 41 20.95 1.32 14.19
N ILE A 42 22.25 1.65 14.22
CA ILE A 42 23.27 0.71 14.66
C ILE A 42 23.04 0.33 16.11
N THR A 43 23.18 -0.97 16.37
CA THR A 43 23.19 -1.53 17.73
C THR A 43 24.46 -2.33 17.95
N GLU A 44 24.74 -2.66 19.21
CA GLU A 44 25.95 -3.40 19.58
C GLU A 44 26.13 -4.68 18.74
N ASN A 45 27.35 -4.86 18.22
CA ASN A 45 27.75 -5.98 17.38
C ASN A 45 27.09 -6.03 15.98
N SER A 46 26.49 -4.94 15.51
CA SER A 46 25.92 -4.85 14.17
C SER A 46 26.96 -4.46 13.12
N VAL A 47 26.67 -4.74 11.86
CA VAL A 47 27.48 -4.32 10.71
C VAL A 47 26.86 -3.07 10.10
N PHE A 48 27.66 -2.02 9.94
CA PHE A 48 27.27 -0.85 9.18
C PHE A 48 27.63 -1.03 7.70
N VAL A 49 26.65 -0.92 6.81
CA VAL A 49 26.84 -1.00 5.36
C VAL A 49 26.76 0.42 4.79
N ALA A 50 27.92 1.05 4.64
CA ALA A 50 28.07 2.43 4.19
C ALA A 50 28.02 2.50 2.65
N LEU A 51 26.82 2.79 2.13
CA LEU A 51 26.53 2.85 0.69
C LEU A 51 26.60 4.29 0.13
N PRO A 52 26.81 4.46 -1.18
CA PRO A 52 26.65 5.74 -1.85
C PRO A 52 25.17 6.17 -1.86
N GLY A 53 24.90 7.43 -1.51
CA GLY A 53 23.57 8.04 -1.55
C GLY A 53 23.47 9.16 -2.58
N SER A 54 22.26 9.68 -2.81
CA SER A 54 22.03 10.79 -3.75
C SER A 54 22.50 12.17 -3.24
N ARG A 55 22.78 12.29 -1.94
CA ARG A 55 23.21 13.54 -1.28
C ARG A 55 24.62 13.48 -0.70
N CYS A 56 24.95 12.37 -0.05
CA CYS A 56 26.20 12.11 0.64
C CYS A 56 26.50 10.61 0.62
N HIS A 57 27.74 10.24 0.89
CA HIS A 57 28.14 8.85 1.01
C HIS A 57 27.98 8.38 2.46
N GLY A 58 27.50 7.15 2.66
CA GLY A 58 27.31 6.58 4.01
C GLY A 58 28.59 6.52 4.87
N ILE A 59 29.78 6.53 4.25
CA ILE A 59 31.05 6.48 4.97
C ILE A 59 31.31 7.75 5.78
N GLU A 60 30.67 8.86 5.42
CA GLU A 60 30.71 10.12 6.18
C GLU A 60 30.10 9.98 7.59
N TYR A 61 29.33 8.92 7.85
CA TYR A 61 28.71 8.62 9.15
C TYR A 61 29.41 7.50 9.91
N MET A 62 30.66 7.18 9.54
CA MET A 62 31.45 6.11 10.14
C MET A 62 31.60 6.27 11.66
N ASP A 63 31.98 7.46 12.12
CA ASP A 63 32.22 7.72 13.55
C ASP A 63 30.96 7.50 14.39
N GLN A 64 29.81 7.94 13.88
CA GLN A 64 28.51 7.70 14.50
C GLN A 64 28.19 6.21 14.62
N ALA A 65 28.50 5.40 13.60
CA ALA A 65 28.29 3.96 13.64
C ALA A 65 29.23 3.26 14.63
N ILE A 66 30.49 3.71 14.72
CA ILE A 66 31.46 3.22 15.71
C ILE A 66 30.97 3.52 17.13
N ASP A 67 30.55 4.76 17.39
CA ASP A 67 30.04 5.20 18.69
C ASP A 67 28.80 4.42 19.14
N GLN A 68 27.97 3.98 18.19
CA GLN A 68 26.80 3.14 18.46
C GLN A 68 27.12 1.64 18.62
N GLY A 69 28.37 1.24 18.45
CA GLY A 69 28.83 -0.12 18.73
C GLY A 69 28.90 -1.06 17.52
N ALA A 70 29.12 -0.52 16.31
CA ALA A 70 29.36 -1.32 15.13
C ALA A 70 30.50 -2.34 15.36
N ALA A 71 30.27 -3.59 14.95
CA ALA A 71 31.29 -4.63 14.93
C ALA A 71 32.30 -4.44 13.81
N CYS A 72 31.80 -3.98 12.65
CA CYS A 72 32.60 -3.61 11.50
C CYS A 72 31.78 -2.74 10.54
N ILE A 73 32.47 -2.16 9.57
CA ILE A 73 31.90 -1.31 8.52
C ILE A 73 32.24 -1.91 7.17
N LEU A 74 31.25 -2.06 6.29
CA LEU A 74 31.43 -2.41 4.89
C LEU A 74 31.24 -1.14 4.04
N THR A 75 32.14 -0.88 3.11
CA THR A 75 32.03 0.28 2.22
C THR A 75 32.70 0.01 0.88
N ASP A 76 32.29 0.71 -0.17
CA ASP A 76 32.90 0.71 -1.50
C ASP A 76 33.91 1.86 -1.69
N GLN A 77 34.07 2.73 -0.68
CA GLN A 77 35.02 3.82 -0.69
C GLN A 77 35.71 3.99 0.67
N LEU A 78 37.04 4.05 0.70
CA LEU A 78 37.78 4.36 1.93
C LEU A 78 37.70 5.86 2.28
N PRO A 79 37.64 6.23 3.58
CA PRO A 79 37.74 7.62 4.00
C PRO A 79 39.10 8.23 3.64
N GLU A 80 39.14 9.51 3.24
CA GLU A 80 40.39 10.22 2.95
C GLU A 80 41.28 10.41 4.19
N HIS A 81 40.69 10.42 5.38
CA HIS A 81 41.36 10.58 6.67
C HIS A 81 40.91 9.50 7.64
N VAL A 82 41.69 8.44 7.79
CA VAL A 82 41.46 7.40 8.79
C VAL A 82 42.48 7.57 9.90
N GLU A 83 42.07 8.17 11.02
CA GLU A 83 42.74 7.90 12.29
C GLU A 83 42.56 6.41 12.62
N SER A 84 43.56 5.79 13.26
CA SER A 84 43.49 4.38 13.66
C SER A 84 42.22 4.11 14.47
N THR A 85 41.26 3.37 13.89
CA THR A 85 40.05 2.91 14.58
C THR A 85 40.19 1.44 14.99
N ASP A 86 39.63 1.09 16.14
CA ASP A 86 39.57 -0.30 16.63
C ASP A 86 38.48 -1.13 15.92
N VAL A 87 37.59 -0.48 15.16
CA VAL A 87 36.52 -1.14 14.39
C VAL A 87 37.01 -1.42 12.96
N PRO A 88 37.01 -2.68 12.51
CA PRO A 88 37.43 -3.03 11.15
C PRO A 88 36.56 -2.36 10.08
N VAL A 89 37.22 -1.74 9.09
CA VAL A 89 36.59 -1.17 7.90
C VAL A 89 37.00 -1.99 6.68
N PHE A 90 36.01 -2.59 6.02
CA PHE A 90 36.19 -3.48 4.89
C PHE A 90 35.81 -2.77 3.59
N LEU A 91 36.79 -2.62 2.70
CA LEU A 91 36.56 -2.18 1.33
C LEU A 91 36.01 -3.35 0.49
N VAL A 92 34.81 -3.19 -0.05
CA VAL A 92 34.09 -4.19 -0.84
C VAL A 92 33.79 -3.61 -2.21
N ASN A 93 34.34 -4.23 -3.25
CA ASN A 93 34.06 -3.83 -4.63
C ASN A 93 32.62 -4.18 -5.02
N ASP A 94 31.92 -3.27 -5.69
CA ASP A 94 30.51 -3.45 -6.08
C ASP A 94 29.59 -3.84 -4.90
N LEU A 95 29.75 -3.14 -3.77
CA LEU A 95 28.97 -3.40 -2.57
C LEU A 95 27.45 -3.29 -2.82
N VAL A 96 27.03 -2.36 -3.68
CA VAL A 96 25.63 -2.20 -4.08
C VAL A 96 25.12 -3.45 -4.81
N GLY A 97 25.85 -3.96 -5.81
CA GLY A 97 25.47 -5.17 -6.54
C GLY A 97 25.48 -6.44 -5.68
N GLN A 98 26.31 -6.47 -4.63
CA GLN A 98 26.39 -7.60 -3.70
C GLN A 98 25.35 -7.55 -2.56
N LEU A 99 24.66 -6.42 -2.36
CA LEU A 99 23.84 -6.18 -1.17
C LEU A 99 22.72 -7.21 -0.99
N ALA A 100 22.05 -7.59 -2.08
CA ALA A 100 20.97 -8.58 -2.04
C ALA A 100 21.48 -9.99 -1.67
N GLY A 101 22.62 -10.39 -2.22
CA GLY A 101 23.26 -11.66 -1.87
C GLY A 101 23.75 -11.68 -0.42
N LEU A 102 24.36 -10.57 0.03
CA LEU A 102 24.83 -10.41 1.40
C LEU A 102 23.67 -10.49 2.41
N ALA A 103 22.58 -9.74 2.18
CA ALA A 103 21.45 -9.73 3.08
C ALA A 103 20.74 -11.10 3.15
N ASP A 104 20.51 -11.74 2.00
CA ASP A 104 19.92 -13.08 1.92
C ASP A 104 20.79 -14.11 2.67
N TRP A 105 22.11 -14.09 2.47
CA TRP A 105 23.03 -14.98 3.18
C TRP A 105 23.10 -14.71 4.68
N PHE A 106 23.20 -13.45 5.09
CA PHE A 106 23.37 -13.04 6.50
C PHE A 106 22.16 -13.47 7.33
N TYR A 107 20.95 -13.22 6.80
CA TYR A 107 19.68 -13.57 7.43
C TYR A 107 19.19 -14.99 7.10
N GLN A 108 20.07 -15.85 6.55
CA GLN A 108 19.80 -17.28 6.32
C GLN A 108 18.60 -17.56 5.40
N ARG A 109 18.51 -16.85 4.27
CA ARG A 109 17.49 -17.00 3.23
C ARG A 109 16.08 -16.82 3.77
N PRO A 110 15.76 -15.66 4.37
CA PRO A 110 14.52 -15.48 5.11
C PRO A 110 13.28 -15.65 4.23
N SER A 111 13.34 -15.28 2.94
CA SER A 111 12.23 -15.48 2.00
C SER A 111 11.92 -16.94 1.66
N GLN A 112 12.75 -17.89 2.09
CA GLN A 112 12.49 -19.34 1.96
C GLN A 112 11.81 -19.92 3.19
N GLN A 113 11.74 -19.15 4.28
CA GLN A 113 11.18 -19.56 5.56
C GLN A 113 9.75 -19.04 5.77
N VAL A 114 9.33 -18.05 4.98
CA VAL A 114 7.98 -17.49 4.96
C VAL A 114 7.43 -17.46 3.53
N LYS A 115 6.12 -17.59 3.34
CA LYS A 115 5.48 -17.50 2.02
C LYS A 115 5.18 -16.05 1.68
N ILE A 116 5.75 -15.52 0.60
CA ILE A 116 5.62 -14.10 0.26
C ILE A 116 4.65 -13.89 -0.89
N ILE A 117 3.66 -13.02 -0.70
CA ILE A 117 2.77 -12.53 -1.75
C ILE A 117 3.19 -11.10 -2.11
N GLY A 118 3.61 -10.88 -3.35
CA GLY A 118 3.94 -9.55 -3.87
C GLY A 118 2.78 -8.93 -4.64
N VAL A 119 2.37 -7.71 -4.28
CA VAL A 119 1.30 -6.97 -4.98
C VAL A 119 1.87 -5.73 -5.66
N THR A 120 1.69 -5.60 -6.97
CA THR A 120 2.08 -4.38 -7.71
C THR A 120 0.93 -3.78 -8.53
N GLY A 121 1.15 -2.54 -8.94
CA GLY A 121 0.31 -1.72 -9.80
C GLY A 121 0.45 -0.23 -9.48
N THR A 122 -0.31 0.60 -10.18
CA THR A 122 -0.36 2.05 -9.94
C THR A 122 -1.22 2.32 -8.70
N ASN A 123 -2.52 1.99 -8.75
CA ASN A 123 -3.43 2.09 -7.60
C ASN A 123 -3.82 0.70 -7.08
N GLY A 124 -4.43 0.64 -5.89
CA GLY A 124 -4.97 -0.61 -5.34
C GLY A 124 -3.98 -1.49 -4.58
N LYS A 125 -2.66 -1.28 -4.70
CA LYS A 125 -1.62 -2.08 -3.99
C LYS A 125 -1.92 -2.27 -2.51
N THR A 126 -2.08 -1.16 -1.77
CA THR A 126 -2.37 -1.17 -0.33
C THR A 126 -3.68 -1.88 -0.03
N SER A 127 -4.78 -1.54 -0.74
CA SER A 127 -6.09 -2.16 -0.51
C SER A 127 -6.04 -3.67 -0.74
N THR A 128 -5.54 -4.10 -1.90
CA THR A 128 -5.40 -5.51 -2.27
C THR A 128 -4.49 -6.26 -1.32
N ALA A 129 -3.33 -5.72 -0.95
CA ALA A 129 -2.41 -6.34 0.01
C ALA A 129 -3.08 -6.59 1.37
N HIS A 130 -3.84 -5.61 1.86
CA HIS A 130 -4.57 -5.74 3.12
C HIS A 130 -5.76 -6.69 3.02
N TYR A 131 -6.52 -6.71 1.92
CA TYR A 131 -7.61 -7.69 1.74
C TYR A 131 -7.06 -9.11 1.63
N ILE A 132 -5.96 -9.34 0.91
CA ILE A 132 -5.27 -10.63 0.89
C ILE A 132 -4.87 -11.03 2.32
N ALA A 133 -4.25 -10.11 3.07
CA ALA A 133 -3.81 -10.39 4.42
C ALA A 133 -4.98 -10.72 5.36
N GLN A 134 -6.12 -10.02 5.27
CA GLN A 134 -7.32 -10.29 6.06
C GLN A 134 -7.97 -11.63 5.70
N LEU A 135 -8.01 -12.00 4.41
CA LEU A 135 -8.53 -13.29 3.95
C LEU A 135 -7.63 -14.45 4.42
N LEU A 136 -6.32 -14.34 4.24
CA LEU A 136 -5.37 -15.35 4.72
C LEU A 136 -5.34 -15.42 6.25
N GLY A 137 -5.54 -14.29 6.93
CA GLY A 137 -5.61 -14.16 8.38
C GLY A 137 -6.75 -14.96 9.04
N GLN A 138 -7.72 -15.46 8.26
CA GLN A 138 -8.75 -16.38 8.74
C GLN A 138 -8.18 -17.74 9.17
N GLN A 139 -6.99 -18.10 8.66
CA GLN A 139 -6.38 -19.42 8.90
C GLN A 139 -4.90 -19.35 9.28
N TYR A 140 -4.18 -18.32 8.83
CA TYR A 140 -2.73 -18.23 8.94
C TYR A 140 -2.28 -17.00 9.73
N SER A 141 -1.06 -17.07 10.28
CA SER A 141 -0.37 -15.88 10.78
C SER A 141 0.18 -15.06 9.61
N VAL A 142 -0.20 -13.78 9.51
CA VAL A 142 0.12 -12.93 8.37
C VAL A 142 0.88 -11.66 8.76
N GLY A 143 2.03 -11.44 8.12
CA GLY A 143 2.75 -10.17 8.10
C GLY A 143 2.33 -9.31 6.90
N VAL A 144 2.34 -7.99 7.08
CA VAL A 144 2.10 -7.00 6.03
C VAL A 144 3.29 -6.06 5.93
N LEU A 145 3.72 -5.76 4.71
CA LEU A 145 4.75 -4.77 4.41
C LEU A 145 4.22 -3.79 3.36
N GLY A 146 4.07 -2.51 3.70
CA GLY A 146 3.45 -1.58 2.77
C GLY A 146 3.40 -0.14 3.26
N THR A 147 2.59 0.66 2.55
CA THR A 147 2.44 2.09 2.76
C THR A 147 1.92 2.42 4.17
N LEU A 148 1.02 1.60 4.71
CA LEU A 148 0.45 1.79 6.05
C LEU A 148 1.36 1.33 7.19
N GLY A 149 2.50 0.72 6.87
CA GLY A 149 3.43 0.20 7.85
C GLY A 149 3.85 -1.24 7.60
N ASN A 150 4.75 -1.70 8.47
CA ASN A 150 5.33 -3.02 8.44
C ASN A 150 5.07 -3.72 9.78
N GLY A 151 4.53 -4.94 9.77
CA GLY A 151 4.26 -5.67 11.00
C GLY A 151 3.34 -6.87 10.80
N ILE A 152 2.93 -7.50 11.89
CA ILE A 152 1.86 -8.51 11.86
C ILE A 152 0.54 -7.78 11.57
N LEU A 153 -0.38 -8.41 10.85
CA LEU A 153 -1.71 -7.84 10.57
C LEU A 153 -2.37 -7.34 11.87
N GLY A 154 -2.78 -6.07 11.88
CA GLY A 154 -3.34 -5.38 13.05
C GLY A 154 -2.31 -4.74 14.00
N GLN A 155 -1.01 -4.94 13.77
CA GLN A 155 0.11 -4.41 14.56
C GLN A 155 1.19 -3.81 13.65
N LEU A 156 0.80 -2.86 12.81
CA LEU A 156 1.71 -2.23 11.84
C LEU A 156 2.47 -1.06 12.47
N ILE A 157 3.76 -0.98 12.17
CA ILE A 157 4.60 0.17 12.51
C ILE A 157 4.76 1.03 11.26
N PRO A 158 4.43 2.35 11.30
CA PRO A 158 4.57 3.23 10.15
C PRO A 158 5.98 3.22 9.54
N THR A 159 6.05 3.34 8.22
CA THR A 159 7.31 3.32 7.45
C THR A 159 7.37 4.50 6.50
N ALA A 160 8.59 4.94 6.16
CA ALA A 160 8.80 6.02 5.19
C ALA A 160 8.62 5.56 3.74
N ASN A 161 8.84 4.27 3.45
CA ASN A 161 8.81 3.71 2.09
C ASN A 161 7.75 2.62 1.98
N THR A 162 7.00 2.61 0.87
CA THR A 162 6.05 1.53 0.52
C THR A 162 6.72 0.16 0.45
N THR A 163 7.92 0.09 -0.12
CA THR A 163 8.74 -1.13 -0.13
C THR A 163 10.07 -0.83 0.56
N LEU A 164 10.38 -1.60 1.61
CA LEU A 164 11.65 -1.53 2.32
C LEU A 164 12.83 -1.70 1.36
N GLU A 165 13.96 -1.13 1.74
CA GLU A 165 15.24 -1.42 1.08
C GLU A 165 15.71 -2.86 1.40
N VAL A 166 16.66 -3.37 0.60
CA VAL A 166 17.15 -4.75 0.60
C VAL A 166 17.46 -5.33 1.99
N VAL A 167 18.27 -4.63 2.79
CA VAL A 167 18.75 -5.06 4.11
C VAL A 167 17.61 -5.08 5.13
N SER A 168 16.84 -4.00 5.24
CA SER A 168 15.68 -3.92 6.14
C SER A 168 14.59 -4.90 5.74
N LEU A 169 14.39 -5.15 4.43
CA LEU A 169 13.45 -6.15 3.94
C LEU A 169 13.85 -7.54 4.42
N ASN A 170 15.10 -7.97 4.18
CA ASN A 170 15.58 -9.27 4.62
C ASN A 170 15.56 -9.40 6.15
N ARG A 171 15.94 -8.35 6.88
CA ARG A 171 15.84 -8.31 8.35
C ARG A 171 14.40 -8.50 8.82
N LYS A 172 13.44 -7.82 8.19
CA LYS A 172 12.03 -7.93 8.56
C LYS A 172 11.43 -9.29 8.23
N LEU A 173 11.84 -9.90 7.12
CA LEU A 173 11.45 -11.27 6.76
C LEU A 173 12.04 -12.30 7.74
N GLU A 174 13.28 -12.12 8.20
CA GLU A 174 13.87 -12.95 9.25
C GLU A 174 13.11 -12.81 10.57
N GLU A 175 12.75 -11.58 10.95
CA GLU A 175 11.93 -11.33 12.14
C GLU A 175 10.60 -12.08 12.05
N PHE A 176 9.93 -12.02 10.90
CA PHE A 176 8.69 -12.76 10.66
C PHE A 176 8.88 -14.29 10.73
N ALA A 177 9.95 -14.82 10.13
CA ALA A 177 10.28 -16.25 10.23
C ALA A 177 10.47 -16.68 11.68
N ARG A 178 11.21 -15.90 12.48
CA ARG A 178 11.43 -16.14 13.91
C ARG A 178 10.16 -16.07 14.73
N LEU A 179 9.21 -15.21 14.36
CA LEU A 179 7.89 -15.09 14.99
C LEU A 179 6.89 -16.17 14.53
N GLY A 180 7.27 -17.03 13.58
CA GLY A 180 6.38 -18.08 13.05
C GLY A 180 5.27 -17.53 12.16
N VAL A 181 5.48 -16.37 11.52
CA VAL A 181 4.57 -15.86 10.48
C VAL A 181 4.62 -16.79 9.28
N GLU A 182 3.46 -17.18 8.76
CA GLU A 182 3.38 -18.14 7.66
C GLU A 182 3.34 -17.44 6.30
N TYR A 183 2.58 -16.34 6.21
CA TYR A 183 2.45 -15.53 5.01
C TYR A 183 2.90 -14.10 5.25
N VAL A 184 3.57 -13.51 4.27
CA VAL A 184 3.88 -12.08 4.24
C VAL A 184 3.29 -11.50 2.96
N VAL A 185 2.37 -10.55 3.10
CA VAL A 185 1.81 -9.82 1.95
C VAL A 185 2.53 -8.47 1.86
N MET A 186 3.18 -8.22 0.73
CA MET A 186 3.99 -7.00 0.56
C MET A 186 3.60 -6.20 -0.68
N GLU A 187 3.58 -4.88 -0.52
CA GLU A 187 3.49 -3.95 -1.64
C GLU A 187 4.85 -3.86 -2.35
N VAL A 188 4.84 -4.12 -3.66
CA VAL A 188 6.01 -4.06 -4.54
C VAL A 188 5.89 -2.85 -5.46
N SER A 189 6.57 -1.75 -5.11
CA SER A 189 6.61 -0.54 -5.95
C SER A 189 7.47 -0.73 -7.20
N SER A 190 7.22 0.06 -8.26
CA SER A 190 8.09 0.06 -9.46
C SER A 190 9.53 0.45 -9.13
N HIS A 191 9.71 1.39 -8.19
CA HIS A 191 11.01 1.78 -7.67
C HIS A 191 11.74 0.60 -7.01
N ALA A 192 11.04 -0.26 -6.27
CA ALA A 192 11.64 -1.43 -5.66
C ALA A 192 12.16 -2.44 -6.69
N ILE A 193 11.45 -2.60 -7.80
CA ILE A 193 11.87 -3.46 -8.90
C ILE A 193 13.09 -2.85 -9.60
N ALA A 194 13.00 -1.59 -10.02
CA ALA A 194 14.08 -0.89 -10.74
C ALA A 194 15.38 -0.76 -9.93
N LEU A 195 15.27 -0.54 -8.61
CA LEU A 195 16.43 -0.41 -7.71
C LEU A 195 16.90 -1.74 -7.12
N GLY A 196 16.35 -2.88 -7.55
CA GLY A 196 16.76 -4.20 -7.06
C GLY A 196 16.46 -4.47 -5.58
N ARG A 197 15.52 -3.74 -4.96
CA ARG A 197 15.18 -3.89 -3.52
C ARG A 197 14.65 -5.26 -3.16
N ILE A 198 14.05 -5.94 -4.14
CA ILE A 198 13.45 -7.27 -4.01
C ILE A 198 14.30 -8.37 -4.66
N GLN A 199 15.54 -8.07 -5.05
CA GLN A 199 16.42 -9.07 -5.64
C GLN A 199 16.63 -10.24 -4.67
N ASN A 200 16.68 -11.46 -5.21
CA ASN A 200 16.75 -12.74 -4.49
C ASN A 200 15.53 -13.11 -3.62
N ILE A 201 14.50 -12.26 -3.54
CA ILE A 201 13.26 -12.63 -2.87
C ILE A 201 12.53 -13.71 -3.67
N ARG A 202 12.16 -14.79 -3.00
CA ARG A 202 11.32 -15.84 -3.55
C ARG A 202 9.86 -15.59 -3.19
N PHE A 203 9.01 -15.50 -4.21
CA PHE A 203 7.59 -15.29 -4.01
C PHE A 203 6.84 -16.63 -4.02
N GLU A 204 5.84 -16.75 -3.15
CA GLU A 204 4.80 -17.77 -3.26
C GLU A 204 3.84 -17.39 -4.39
N GLY A 205 3.40 -16.13 -4.42
CA GLY A 205 2.50 -15.60 -5.44
C GLY A 205 2.74 -14.12 -5.76
N LEU A 206 2.39 -13.73 -6.98
CA LEU A 206 2.47 -12.33 -7.43
C LEU A 206 1.11 -11.87 -7.96
N ALA A 207 0.71 -10.63 -7.65
CA ALA A 207 -0.57 -10.07 -8.04
C ALA A 207 -0.43 -8.71 -8.72
N LEU A 208 -1.06 -8.56 -9.89
CA LEU A 208 -1.18 -7.30 -10.61
C LEU A 208 -2.57 -6.71 -10.36
N THR A 209 -2.60 -5.44 -9.91
CA THR A 209 -3.83 -4.64 -9.80
C THR A 209 -4.17 -3.97 -11.12
N GLN A 210 -3.55 -2.84 -11.45
CA GLN A 210 -3.62 -2.20 -12.77
C GLN A 210 -2.39 -1.32 -13.00
N VAL A 211 -2.15 -0.91 -14.24
CA VAL A 211 -1.09 0.05 -14.59
C VAL A 211 -1.62 1.20 -15.44
N THR A 212 -1.91 2.31 -14.77
CA THR A 212 -2.15 3.64 -15.37
C THR A 212 -0.93 4.55 -15.25
N ARG A 213 -0.89 5.64 -16.00
CA ARG A 213 0.17 6.65 -16.00
C ARG A 213 0.44 7.20 -14.59
N ASP A 214 1.69 7.05 -14.11
CA ASP A 214 2.20 7.59 -12.85
C ASP A 214 3.74 7.55 -12.84
N HIS A 215 4.40 8.20 -11.87
CA HIS A 215 5.85 8.12 -11.61
C HIS A 215 6.80 8.42 -12.79
N LEU A 216 6.38 9.28 -13.72
CA LEU A 216 7.19 9.64 -14.90
C LEU A 216 8.41 10.50 -14.56
N ASP A 217 8.46 11.08 -13.36
CA ASP A 217 9.62 11.77 -12.82
C ASP A 217 10.82 10.85 -12.57
N PHE A 218 10.56 9.55 -12.34
CA PHE A 218 11.59 8.52 -12.18
C PHE A 218 11.77 7.67 -13.44
N HIS A 219 10.68 7.22 -14.06
CA HIS A 219 10.71 6.28 -15.20
C HIS A 219 10.90 6.96 -16.56
N GLU A 220 10.78 8.28 -16.62
CA GLU A 220 10.84 9.14 -17.83
C GLU A 220 9.69 8.91 -18.83
N THR A 221 9.28 7.66 -19.07
CA THR A 221 8.23 7.28 -20.02
C THR A 221 7.23 6.28 -19.42
N GLU A 222 6.01 6.26 -19.96
CA GLU A 222 4.99 5.27 -19.54
C GLU A 222 5.40 3.84 -19.91
N GLU A 223 6.09 3.67 -21.04
CA GLU A 223 6.58 2.36 -21.51
C GLU A 223 7.56 1.75 -20.51
N ALA A 224 8.59 2.52 -20.11
CA ALA A 224 9.58 2.07 -19.12
C ALA A 224 8.95 1.73 -17.76
N TYR A 225 7.92 2.48 -17.34
CA TYR A 225 7.15 2.20 -16.14
C TYR A 225 6.37 0.88 -16.25
N ARG A 226 5.74 0.62 -17.39
CA ARG A 226 5.03 -0.64 -17.68
C ARG A 226 5.99 -1.83 -17.75
N GLU A 227 7.09 -1.70 -18.47
CA GLU A 227 8.15 -2.72 -18.59
C GLU A 227 8.73 -3.09 -17.22
N THR A 228 9.03 -2.09 -16.38
CA THR A 228 9.52 -2.33 -15.02
C THR A 228 8.55 -3.17 -14.19
N LYS A 229 7.24 -2.95 -14.33
CA LYS A 229 6.25 -3.79 -13.62
C LYS A 229 6.12 -5.18 -14.24
N ALA A 230 6.21 -5.28 -15.57
CA ALA A 230 6.19 -6.55 -16.28
C ALA A 230 7.32 -7.48 -15.82
N MET A 231 8.51 -6.92 -15.60
CA MET A 231 9.69 -7.64 -15.07
C MET A 231 9.37 -8.45 -13.82
N LEU A 232 8.55 -7.93 -12.89
CA LEU A 232 8.16 -8.67 -11.69
C LEU A 232 7.50 -10.01 -12.02
N PHE A 233 6.67 -10.07 -13.07
CA PHE A 233 5.94 -11.29 -13.41
C PHE A 233 6.72 -12.18 -14.37
N LEU A 234 7.55 -11.61 -15.23
CA LEU A 234 8.28 -12.35 -16.26
C LEU A 234 9.63 -12.90 -15.78
N GLU A 235 10.30 -12.21 -14.85
CA GLU A 235 11.68 -12.54 -14.45
C GLU A 235 11.80 -13.07 -13.02
N TYR A 236 10.89 -12.71 -12.11
CA TYR A 236 10.95 -13.19 -10.72
C TYR A 236 10.24 -14.54 -10.54
N PRO A 237 10.83 -15.46 -9.76
CA PRO A 237 10.22 -16.75 -9.50
C PRO A 237 9.02 -16.62 -8.54
N ALA A 238 7.89 -17.18 -8.95
CA ALA A 238 6.68 -17.32 -8.15
C ALA A 238 6.01 -18.67 -8.44
N LYS A 239 5.31 -19.26 -7.46
CA LYS A 239 4.55 -20.50 -7.72
C LYS A 239 3.26 -20.24 -8.48
N PHE A 240 2.66 -19.07 -8.30
CA PHE A 240 1.50 -18.64 -9.08
C PHE A 240 1.48 -17.13 -9.32
N ARG A 241 0.72 -16.70 -10.33
CA ARG A 241 0.51 -15.29 -10.67
C ARG A 241 -0.97 -14.98 -10.81
N VAL A 242 -1.39 -13.80 -10.38
CA VAL A 242 -2.76 -13.29 -10.48
C VAL A 242 -2.73 -12.00 -11.28
N LEU A 243 -3.39 -11.97 -12.43
CA LEU A 243 -3.32 -10.87 -13.39
C LEU A 243 -4.70 -10.25 -13.62
N ASN A 244 -4.78 -8.92 -13.55
CA ASN A 244 -5.99 -8.21 -13.96
C ASN A 244 -6.10 -8.23 -15.47
N LEU A 245 -7.10 -8.93 -16.00
CA LEU A 245 -7.31 -9.00 -17.43
C LEU A 245 -7.95 -7.70 -17.95
N GLY A 246 -8.68 -6.95 -17.12
CA GLY A 246 -9.18 -5.63 -17.47
C GLY A 246 -8.08 -4.61 -17.80
N ASP A 247 -6.84 -4.88 -17.37
CA ASP A 247 -5.66 -4.06 -17.64
C ASP A 247 -4.85 -4.58 -18.84
N SER A 248 -4.37 -3.67 -19.69
CA SER A 248 -3.63 -4.03 -20.91
C SER A 248 -2.30 -4.72 -20.63
N LEU A 249 -1.60 -4.36 -19.54
CA LEU A 249 -0.37 -5.04 -19.15
C LEU A 249 -0.68 -6.45 -18.64
N GLY A 250 -1.73 -6.61 -17.82
CA GLY A 250 -2.14 -7.91 -17.32
C GLY A 250 -2.48 -8.90 -18.44
N LYS A 251 -3.15 -8.45 -19.50
CA LYS A 251 -3.35 -9.24 -20.72
C LYS A 251 -2.04 -9.68 -21.38
N SER A 252 -1.16 -8.73 -21.65
CA SER A 252 0.10 -9.00 -22.34
C SER A 252 0.98 -9.99 -21.57
N ILE A 253 1.01 -9.89 -20.24
CA ILE A 253 1.71 -10.85 -19.39
C ILE A 253 1.03 -12.22 -19.44
N MET A 254 -0.31 -12.28 -19.39
CA MET A 254 -1.06 -13.53 -19.50
C MET A 254 -0.76 -14.25 -20.82
N GLU A 255 -0.79 -13.54 -21.94
CA GLU A 255 -0.47 -14.08 -23.28
C GLU A 255 0.96 -14.64 -23.35
N THR A 256 1.91 -13.95 -22.72
CA THR A 256 3.32 -14.37 -22.68
C THR A 256 3.50 -15.62 -21.82
N LEU A 257 2.91 -15.64 -20.63
CA LEU A 257 3.04 -16.77 -19.69
C LEU A 257 2.25 -18.00 -20.12
N ALA A 258 1.14 -17.83 -20.84
CA ALA A 258 0.36 -18.95 -21.34
C ALA A 258 1.14 -19.86 -22.31
N GLN A 259 2.19 -19.33 -22.93
CA GLN A 259 3.09 -20.09 -23.80
C GLN A 259 4.16 -20.88 -23.02
N SER A 260 4.24 -20.69 -21.70
CA SER A 260 5.23 -21.31 -20.82
C SER A 260 4.67 -22.55 -20.11
N VAL A 261 5.43 -23.65 -20.11
CA VAL A 261 4.99 -24.92 -19.50
C VAL A 261 5.22 -24.89 -17.98
N GLY A 262 4.18 -25.23 -17.20
CA GLY A 262 4.29 -25.44 -15.75
C GLY A 262 4.04 -24.21 -14.88
N GLU A 263 3.72 -23.06 -15.47
CA GLU A 263 3.33 -21.86 -14.73
C GLU A 263 1.85 -21.91 -14.33
N VAL A 264 1.54 -21.55 -13.09
CA VAL A 264 0.15 -21.42 -12.62
C VAL A 264 -0.26 -19.96 -12.69
N VAL A 265 -1.17 -19.62 -13.60
CA VAL A 265 -1.61 -18.24 -13.82
C VAL A 265 -3.13 -18.15 -13.68
N PHE A 266 -3.55 -17.20 -12.85
CA PHE A 266 -4.94 -16.83 -12.61
C PHE A 266 -5.21 -15.47 -13.24
N GLY A 267 -6.34 -15.34 -13.92
CA GLY A 267 -6.88 -14.06 -14.39
C GLY A 267 -8.04 -13.60 -13.52
N TYR A 268 -8.27 -12.31 -13.46
CA TYR A 268 -9.54 -11.77 -12.96
C TYR A 268 -10.01 -10.58 -13.76
N ALA A 269 -11.32 -10.35 -13.80
CA ALA A 269 -11.96 -9.21 -14.45
C ALA A 269 -13.31 -8.91 -13.80
N LEU A 270 -13.79 -7.65 -13.91
CA LEU A 270 -15.07 -7.27 -13.32
C LEU A 270 -16.29 -8.02 -13.89
N ASN A 271 -16.23 -8.45 -15.16
CA ASN A 271 -17.32 -9.16 -15.83
C ASN A 271 -16.83 -10.34 -16.66
N ASP A 272 -17.74 -11.28 -16.94
CA ASP A 272 -17.43 -12.53 -17.64
C ASP A 272 -17.15 -12.34 -19.14
N SER A 273 -17.70 -11.29 -19.77
CA SER A 273 -17.45 -10.97 -21.18
C SER A 273 -15.95 -10.83 -21.51
N PHE A 274 -15.18 -10.46 -20.49
CA PHE A 274 -13.75 -10.33 -20.61
C PHE A 274 -13.00 -11.67 -20.45
N CYS A 275 -13.47 -12.56 -19.57
CA CYS A 275 -12.97 -13.93 -19.50
C CYS A 275 -13.23 -14.66 -20.85
N GLU A 276 -14.33 -14.35 -21.56
CA GLU A 276 -14.60 -14.88 -22.91
C GLU A 276 -13.62 -14.38 -23.98
N LEU A 277 -13.25 -13.09 -23.95
CA LEU A 277 -12.26 -12.51 -24.87
C LEU A 277 -10.85 -13.08 -24.64
N ALA A 278 -10.45 -13.25 -23.37
CA ALA A 278 -9.17 -13.88 -23.05
C ALA A 278 -9.11 -15.33 -23.56
N LYS A 279 -10.21 -16.09 -23.48
CA LYS A 279 -10.29 -17.46 -24.05
C LYS A 279 -10.07 -17.47 -25.56
N SER A 280 -10.59 -16.49 -26.31
CA SER A 280 -10.49 -16.52 -27.78
C SER A 280 -9.10 -16.22 -28.31
N ASP A 281 -8.29 -15.45 -27.57
CA ASP A 281 -6.94 -15.04 -27.96
C ASP A 281 -5.85 -16.00 -27.45
N LEU A 282 -6.12 -16.79 -26.40
CA LEU A 282 -5.20 -17.77 -25.80
C LEU A 282 -5.14 -19.14 -26.53
N LYS A 283 -5.58 -19.22 -27.79
CA LYS A 283 -5.72 -20.46 -28.62
C LYS A 283 -4.41 -21.14 -29.04
N SER A 284 -3.40 -21.22 -28.17
CA SER A 284 -2.18 -21.98 -28.43
C SER A 284 -2.23 -23.35 -27.75
N GLU A 285 -1.60 -24.34 -28.38
CA GLU A 285 -1.34 -25.70 -27.88
C GLU A 285 -0.53 -25.68 -26.56
N SER A 286 -1.14 -25.23 -25.46
CA SER A 286 -0.53 -25.16 -24.14
C SER A 286 -1.25 -26.12 -23.19
N ASP A 287 -0.49 -26.94 -22.47
CA ASP A 287 -0.99 -27.78 -21.37
C ASP A 287 -1.33 -26.97 -20.09
N ALA A 288 -1.33 -25.64 -20.18
CA ALA A 288 -1.51 -24.78 -19.03
C ALA A 288 -2.97 -24.77 -18.56
N MET A 289 -3.14 -24.87 -17.24
CA MET A 289 -4.44 -24.76 -16.57
C MET A 289 -4.59 -23.32 -16.09
N PHE A 290 -5.68 -22.67 -16.49
CA PHE A 290 -5.97 -21.29 -16.12
C PHE A 290 -7.25 -21.21 -15.31
N SER A 291 -7.34 -20.22 -14.45
CA SER A 291 -8.57 -19.91 -13.75
C SER A 291 -8.90 -18.43 -13.86
N CYS A 292 -10.17 -18.11 -14.06
CA CYS A 292 -10.67 -16.74 -14.15
C CYS A 292 -11.64 -16.49 -12.98
N ALA A 293 -11.44 -15.37 -12.28
CA ALA A 293 -12.39 -14.85 -11.31
C ALA A 293 -13.14 -13.64 -11.88
N CYS A 294 -14.47 -13.63 -11.81
CA CYS A 294 -15.28 -12.49 -12.20
C CYS A 294 -16.55 -12.38 -11.37
N PHE A 295 -17.26 -11.25 -11.46
CA PHE A 295 -18.61 -11.15 -10.89
C PHE A 295 -19.64 -11.64 -11.92
N SER A 296 -20.49 -12.59 -11.54
CA SER A 296 -21.75 -12.86 -12.26
C SER A 296 -22.83 -11.87 -11.85
N GLU A 297 -22.79 -11.42 -10.60
CA GLU A 297 -23.66 -10.39 -10.05
C GLU A 297 -22.81 -9.44 -9.18
N LEU A 298 -23.00 -8.13 -9.36
CA LEU A 298 -22.42 -7.10 -8.52
C LEU A 298 -23.42 -5.95 -8.34
N ARG A 299 -23.81 -5.70 -7.09
CA ARG A 299 -24.67 -4.58 -6.70
C ARG A 299 -23.96 -3.75 -5.64
N PHE A 300 -23.85 -2.45 -5.91
CA PHE A 300 -23.48 -1.48 -4.87
C PHE A 300 -24.71 -1.16 -4.02
N VAL A 301 -24.53 -1.20 -2.71
CA VAL A 301 -25.55 -0.86 -1.70
C VAL A 301 -25.04 0.31 -0.86
N PRO A 302 -25.88 1.01 -0.08
CA PRO A 302 -25.46 2.25 0.60
C PRO A 302 -24.28 2.07 1.54
N THR A 303 -24.08 0.86 2.06
CA THR A 303 -23.06 0.53 3.06
C THR A 303 -22.05 -0.49 2.56
N GLY A 304 -21.95 -0.76 1.26
CA GLY A 304 -21.00 -1.75 0.74
C GLY A 304 -21.35 -2.27 -0.65
N MET A 305 -21.02 -3.53 -0.90
CA MET A 305 -21.30 -4.24 -2.14
C MET A 305 -21.67 -5.70 -1.88
N GLU A 306 -22.50 -6.27 -2.74
CA GLU A 306 -22.91 -7.67 -2.64
C GLU A 306 -23.12 -8.28 -4.03
N GLY A 307 -23.11 -9.60 -4.10
CA GLY A 307 -23.31 -10.31 -5.34
C GLY A 307 -22.73 -11.72 -5.32
N VAL A 308 -22.27 -12.17 -6.49
CA VAL A 308 -21.73 -13.51 -6.68
C VAL A 308 -20.44 -13.42 -7.50
N ILE A 309 -19.37 -14.03 -6.97
CA ILE A 309 -18.10 -14.23 -7.66
C ILE A 309 -18.10 -15.63 -8.28
N LEU A 310 -17.83 -15.71 -9.58
CA LEU A 310 -17.56 -16.95 -10.30
C LEU A 310 -16.06 -17.21 -10.34
N LEU A 311 -15.65 -18.39 -9.86
CA LEU A 311 -14.31 -18.92 -10.03
C LEU A 311 -14.36 -20.06 -11.03
N SER A 312 -13.94 -19.78 -12.27
CA SER A 312 -13.95 -20.76 -13.35
C SER A 312 -12.56 -21.38 -13.55
N LEU A 313 -12.53 -22.66 -13.87
CA LEU A 313 -11.31 -23.41 -14.21
C LEU A 313 -11.38 -23.86 -15.66
N PHE A 314 -10.27 -23.69 -16.38
CA PHE A 314 -10.13 -24.03 -17.78
C PHE A 314 -8.84 -24.83 -18.00
N LYS A 315 -8.90 -25.77 -18.93
CA LYS A 315 -7.72 -26.36 -19.56
C LYS A 315 -7.91 -26.24 -21.06
N GLU A 316 -6.98 -25.59 -21.74
CA GLU A 316 -7.13 -25.24 -23.17
C GLU A 316 -8.46 -24.49 -23.40
N ASP A 317 -9.27 -24.95 -24.37
CA ASP A 317 -10.59 -24.39 -24.66
C ASP A 317 -11.73 -25.07 -23.85
N GLU A 318 -11.42 -26.05 -23.00
CA GLU A 318 -12.42 -26.80 -22.21
C GLU A 318 -12.60 -26.20 -20.80
N SER A 319 -13.85 -25.89 -20.47
CA SER A 319 -14.24 -25.56 -19.10
C SER A 319 -14.22 -26.83 -18.24
N LEU A 320 -13.44 -26.81 -17.17
CA LEU A 320 -13.36 -27.88 -16.18
C LEU A 320 -14.41 -27.73 -15.07
N GLY A 321 -15.13 -26.61 -15.06
CA GLY A 321 -16.16 -26.29 -14.08
C GLY A 321 -15.98 -24.90 -13.50
N HIS A 322 -16.93 -24.51 -12.64
CA HIS A 322 -16.89 -23.27 -11.90
C HIS A 322 -17.34 -23.50 -10.45
N SER A 323 -17.04 -22.54 -9.59
CA SER A 323 -17.56 -22.44 -8.24
C SER A 323 -18.07 -21.04 -7.99
N ASP A 324 -19.17 -20.95 -7.27
CA ASP A 324 -19.84 -19.68 -6.97
C ASP A 324 -19.57 -19.31 -5.52
N LEU A 325 -19.24 -18.04 -5.29
CA LEU A 325 -19.10 -17.46 -3.97
C LEU A 325 -20.09 -16.31 -3.86
N THR A 326 -21.16 -16.52 -3.09
CA THR A 326 -22.06 -15.41 -2.73
C THR A 326 -21.35 -14.55 -1.70
N PHE A 327 -21.44 -13.23 -1.81
CA PHE A 327 -20.76 -12.35 -0.88
C PHE A 327 -21.55 -11.09 -0.57
N ASN A 328 -21.24 -10.54 0.59
CA ASN A 328 -21.52 -9.17 0.97
C ASN A 328 -20.27 -8.65 1.66
N ALA A 329 -19.74 -7.53 1.18
CA ALA A 329 -18.53 -6.90 1.67
C ALA A 329 -18.82 -5.45 2.04
N ASP A 330 -18.33 -5.03 3.20
CA ASP A 330 -18.37 -3.64 3.66
C ASP A 330 -17.29 -2.80 2.97
N LEU A 331 -17.26 -2.84 1.65
CA LEU A 331 -16.28 -2.15 0.82
C LEU A 331 -16.99 -1.22 -0.15
N MET A 332 -16.42 -0.03 -0.33
CA MET A 332 -17.02 1.02 -1.15
C MET A 332 -16.26 1.21 -2.45
N GLY A 333 -17.00 1.33 -3.55
CA GLY A 333 -16.50 1.72 -4.87
C GLY A 333 -16.11 0.56 -5.76
N VAL A 334 -16.31 0.73 -7.07
CA VAL A 334 -15.96 -0.29 -8.08
C VAL A 334 -14.48 -0.71 -8.05
N PHE A 335 -13.55 0.19 -7.76
CA PHE A 335 -12.13 -0.19 -7.66
C PHE A 335 -11.86 -1.12 -6.46
N ASN A 336 -12.65 -1.04 -5.38
CA ASN A 336 -12.56 -2.02 -4.30
C ASN A 336 -13.18 -3.36 -4.68
N ALA A 337 -14.14 -3.39 -5.62
CA ALA A 337 -14.63 -4.65 -6.19
C ALA A 337 -13.52 -5.34 -7.01
N GLU A 338 -12.72 -4.60 -7.77
CA GLU A 338 -11.52 -5.12 -8.46
C GLU A 338 -10.46 -5.62 -7.46
N ASN A 339 -10.15 -4.82 -6.45
CA ASN A 339 -9.20 -5.20 -5.40
C ASN A 339 -9.66 -6.47 -4.65
N LEU A 340 -10.98 -6.60 -4.39
CA LEU A 340 -11.59 -7.77 -3.78
C LEU A 340 -11.43 -9.00 -4.66
N LEU A 341 -11.75 -8.92 -5.97
CA LEU A 341 -11.54 -10.03 -6.90
C LEU A 341 -10.08 -10.46 -6.96
N CYS A 342 -9.15 -9.51 -7.00
CA CYS A 342 -7.72 -9.80 -6.96
C CYS A 342 -7.36 -10.58 -5.68
N ALA A 343 -7.82 -10.08 -4.52
CA ALA A 343 -7.54 -10.68 -3.22
C ALA A 343 -8.14 -12.09 -3.06
N VAL A 344 -9.39 -12.28 -3.52
CA VAL A 344 -10.06 -13.59 -3.56
C VAL A 344 -9.29 -14.57 -4.42
N THR A 345 -8.86 -14.14 -5.61
CA THR A 345 -8.08 -14.98 -6.54
C THR A 345 -6.73 -15.37 -5.94
N VAL A 346 -6.05 -14.45 -5.26
CA VAL A 346 -4.80 -14.75 -4.55
C VAL A 346 -5.03 -15.73 -3.40
N ALA A 347 -6.07 -15.53 -2.59
CA ALA A 347 -6.41 -16.43 -1.48
C ALA A 347 -6.71 -17.85 -1.99
N TYR A 348 -7.43 -17.95 -3.12
CA TYR A 348 -7.66 -19.21 -3.81
C TYR A 348 -6.36 -19.85 -4.33
N GLY A 349 -5.47 -19.05 -4.96
CA GLY A 349 -4.15 -19.51 -5.40
C GLY A 349 -3.23 -19.96 -4.26
N CYS A 350 -3.43 -19.41 -3.05
CA CYS A 350 -2.76 -19.86 -1.82
C CYS A 350 -3.34 -21.17 -1.25
N GLY A 351 -4.42 -21.71 -1.84
CA GLY A 351 -5.09 -22.93 -1.41
C GLY A 351 -6.06 -22.73 -0.24
N LEU A 352 -6.52 -21.49 0.02
CA LEU A 352 -7.54 -21.25 1.05
C LEU A 352 -8.86 -21.89 0.61
N PRO A 353 -9.56 -22.67 1.46
CA PRO A 353 -10.84 -23.26 1.10
C PRO A 353 -11.86 -22.17 0.73
N LEU A 354 -12.69 -22.45 -0.29
CA LEU A 354 -13.72 -21.51 -0.75
C LEU A 354 -14.63 -21.01 0.37
N SER A 355 -15.01 -21.88 1.31
CA SER A 355 -15.80 -21.50 2.49
C SER A 355 -15.07 -20.50 3.40
N LYS A 356 -13.74 -20.59 3.54
CA LYS A 356 -12.93 -19.64 4.31
C LYS A 356 -12.75 -18.31 3.58
N ILE A 357 -12.70 -18.34 2.25
CA ILE A 357 -12.74 -17.11 1.45
C ILE A 357 -14.08 -16.41 1.65
N GLU A 358 -15.20 -17.12 1.53
CA GLU A 358 -16.56 -16.58 1.73
C GLU A 358 -16.74 -15.98 3.13
N GLU A 359 -16.41 -16.74 4.18
CA GLU A 359 -16.40 -16.25 5.57
C GLU A 359 -15.52 -15.00 5.73
N GLY A 360 -14.33 -15.02 5.12
CA GLY A 360 -13.37 -13.91 5.15
C GLY A 360 -13.90 -12.64 4.50
N ILE A 361 -14.59 -12.74 3.35
CA ILE A 361 -15.15 -11.58 2.64
C ILE A 361 -16.16 -10.85 3.54
N HIS A 362 -16.99 -11.59 4.27
CA HIS A 362 -18.02 -11.02 5.15
C HIS A 362 -17.47 -10.23 6.34
N VAL A 363 -16.25 -10.52 6.76
CA VAL A 363 -15.58 -9.83 7.87
C VAL A 363 -14.47 -8.91 7.42
N LEU A 364 -14.33 -8.68 6.10
CA LEU A 364 -13.37 -7.70 5.58
C LEU A 364 -13.70 -6.32 6.12
N THR A 365 -12.65 -5.64 6.55
CA THR A 365 -12.70 -4.24 6.97
C THR A 365 -12.07 -3.35 5.90
N PRO A 366 -12.63 -2.14 5.67
CA PRO A 366 -12.00 -1.12 4.86
C PRO A 366 -10.56 -0.85 5.31
N VAL A 367 -9.72 -0.51 4.35
CA VAL A 367 -8.32 -0.19 4.62
C VAL A 367 -8.22 1.28 5.02
N SER A 368 -7.46 1.57 6.08
CA SER A 368 -7.33 2.93 6.61
C SER A 368 -6.93 3.92 5.52
N GLY A 369 -7.71 5.00 5.40
CA GLY A 369 -7.55 6.05 4.41
C GLY A 369 -7.85 5.66 2.96
N ARG A 370 -8.48 4.51 2.69
CA ARG A 370 -8.80 4.02 1.33
C ARG A 370 -10.28 3.67 1.24
N MET A 371 -11.12 4.67 0.92
CA MET A 371 -12.58 4.60 1.11
C MET A 371 -12.96 4.03 2.48
N GLU A 372 -12.26 4.50 3.51
CA GLU A 372 -12.49 4.07 4.89
C GLU A 372 -13.84 4.61 5.36
N LYS A 373 -14.77 3.70 5.66
CA LYS A 373 -16.09 4.03 6.19
C LYS A 373 -15.99 4.28 7.70
N VAL A 374 -16.23 5.53 8.11
CA VAL A 374 -16.21 5.96 9.53
C VAL A 374 -17.62 6.01 10.12
N HIS A 375 -18.64 6.22 9.27
CA HIS A 375 -20.03 6.28 9.68
C HIS A 375 -20.97 5.86 8.55
N GLU A 376 -22.16 5.36 8.88
CA GLU A 376 -23.10 4.83 7.88
C GLU A 376 -24.18 5.83 7.44
N ARG A 377 -24.62 6.76 8.32
CA ARG A 377 -25.77 7.67 8.04
C ARG A 377 -25.69 9.03 8.77
N PRO A 378 -25.21 10.12 8.14
CA PRO A 378 -24.69 10.18 6.77
C PRO A 378 -23.51 9.24 6.60
N LEU A 379 -23.34 8.72 5.39
CA LEU A 379 -22.17 7.92 5.05
C LEU A 379 -20.94 8.83 5.06
N ILE A 380 -19.96 8.54 5.89
CA ILE A 380 -18.72 9.34 5.98
C ILE A 380 -17.55 8.46 5.56
N LEU A 381 -16.82 8.91 4.54
CA LEU A 381 -15.71 8.20 3.92
C LEU A 381 -14.43 9.03 3.97
N ILE A 382 -13.31 8.38 4.31
CA ILE A 382 -11.96 8.97 4.22
C ILE A 382 -11.22 8.33 3.06
N ASP A 383 -10.62 9.13 2.18
CA ASP A 383 -9.84 8.62 1.04
C ASP A 383 -8.55 9.40 0.76
N TYR A 384 -7.53 8.69 0.26
CA TYR A 384 -6.22 9.25 -0.07
C TYR A 384 -6.15 9.93 -1.45
N ALA A 385 -7.26 10.05 -2.17
CA ALA A 385 -7.31 10.71 -3.47
C ALA A 385 -6.79 12.16 -3.41
N HIS A 386 -5.56 12.36 -3.89
CA HIS A 386 -4.84 13.64 -3.86
C HIS A 386 -4.32 14.06 -5.26
N THR A 387 -4.85 13.45 -6.32
CA THR A 387 -4.61 13.77 -7.73
C THR A 387 -5.96 13.95 -8.44
N PRO A 388 -6.03 14.62 -9.60
CA PRO A 388 -7.30 14.85 -10.31
C PRO A 388 -7.99 13.54 -10.68
N ASP A 389 -7.24 12.57 -11.23
CA ASP A 389 -7.78 11.28 -11.63
C ASP A 389 -8.25 10.46 -10.42
N ALA A 390 -7.47 10.42 -9.33
CA ALA A 390 -7.86 9.70 -8.12
C ALA A 390 -9.12 10.32 -7.49
N LEU A 391 -9.23 11.65 -7.46
CA LEU A 391 -10.40 12.35 -6.94
C LEU A 391 -11.64 12.09 -7.80
N ALA A 392 -11.49 12.11 -9.12
CA ALA A 392 -12.59 11.80 -10.05
C ALA A 392 -13.06 10.35 -9.88
N SER A 393 -12.13 9.39 -9.80
CA SER A 393 -12.43 7.98 -9.54
C SER A 393 -13.13 7.79 -8.19
N ALA A 394 -12.67 8.46 -7.14
CA ALA A 394 -13.28 8.41 -5.81
C ALA A 394 -14.72 8.94 -5.84
N LEU A 395 -14.96 10.10 -6.44
CA LEU A 395 -16.29 10.71 -6.52
C LEU A 395 -17.26 9.84 -7.35
N HIS A 396 -16.84 9.35 -8.52
CA HIS A 396 -17.66 8.43 -9.32
C HIS A 396 -17.98 7.13 -8.58
N ALA A 397 -17.00 6.57 -7.86
CA ALA A 397 -17.21 5.36 -7.09
C ALA A 397 -18.23 5.55 -5.97
N VAL A 398 -18.14 6.67 -5.24
CA VAL A 398 -19.12 7.00 -4.19
C VAL A 398 -20.52 7.20 -4.75
N GLN A 399 -20.65 7.82 -5.93
CA GLN A 399 -21.94 8.03 -6.58
C GLN A 399 -22.70 6.71 -6.86
N GLN A 400 -21.99 5.59 -7.04
CA GLN A 400 -22.60 4.26 -7.24
C GLN A 400 -23.37 3.76 -6.01
N HIS A 401 -23.07 4.31 -4.83
CA HIS A 401 -23.70 3.90 -3.57
C HIS A 401 -24.96 4.69 -3.22
N PHE A 402 -25.32 5.70 -4.03
CA PHE A 402 -26.66 6.27 -3.93
C PHE A 402 -27.68 5.27 -4.47
N VAL A 403 -28.46 4.65 -3.58
CA VAL A 403 -29.59 3.82 -4.00
C VAL A 403 -30.76 4.70 -4.40
N SER A 404 -31.28 4.45 -5.60
CA SER A 404 -32.60 4.93 -6.02
C SER A 404 -33.62 3.84 -5.68
N ASP A 405 -34.59 4.16 -4.80
CA ASP A 405 -35.72 3.26 -4.55
C ASP A 405 -36.47 3.04 -5.88
N GLY A 406 -36.37 1.84 -6.47
CA GLY A 406 -37.38 1.37 -7.42
C GLY A 406 -37.36 1.96 -8.84
N GLY A 407 -36.20 2.24 -9.42
CA GLY A 407 -36.06 2.51 -10.85
C GLY A 407 -36.37 3.96 -11.24
N ALA A 408 -35.31 4.73 -11.47
CA ALA A 408 -35.33 6.08 -12.03
C ALA A 408 -36.01 7.17 -11.19
N GLU A 409 -35.47 7.46 -10.00
CA GLU A 409 -35.51 8.79 -9.41
C GLU A 409 -34.11 9.18 -8.89
N GLN A 410 -33.83 10.48 -8.83
CA GLN A 410 -32.53 11.03 -8.44
C GLN A 410 -32.03 10.48 -7.08
N PRO A 411 -30.70 10.47 -6.83
CA PRO A 411 -30.16 10.17 -5.51
C PRO A 411 -30.86 11.02 -4.43
N LYS A 412 -31.40 10.39 -3.38
CA LYS A 412 -32.09 11.08 -2.28
C LYS A 412 -31.14 11.89 -1.36
N GLY A 413 -29.86 12.01 -1.71
CA GLY A 413 -28.84 12.68 -0.91
C GLY A 413 -27.82 13.43 -1.77
N LYS A 414 -27.03 14.24 -1.10
CA LYS A 414 -25.97 15.07 -1.67
C LYS A 414 -24.61 14.45 -1.41
N LEU A 415 -23.67 14.68 -2.33
CA LEU A 415 -22.27 14.35 -2.16
C LEU A 415 -21.50 15.58 -1.69
N TRP A 416 -21.07 15.57 -0.44
CA TRP A 416 -20.18 16.56 0.15
C TRP A 416 -18.74 16.14 -0.04
N LEU A 417 -17.89 17.04 -0.49
CA LEU A 417 -16.47 16.82 -0.65
C LEU A 417 -15.68 17.82 0.20
N VAL A 418 -14.86 17.32 1.11
CA VAL A 418 -13.85 18.10 1.84
C VAL A 418 -12.48 17.72 1.31
N PHE A 419 -11.73 18.66 0.72
CA PHE A 419 -10.40 18.36 0.20
C PHE A 419 -9.47 19.57 0.19
N GLY A 420 -8.17 19.31 0.07
CA GLY A 420 -7.12 20.31 -0.09
C GLY A 420 -6.03 19.83 -1.05
N CYS A 421 -5.01 20.65 -1.25
CA CYS A 421 -3.80 20.28 -1.99
C CYS A 421 -2.55 20.52 -1.14
N GLY A 422 -1.55 19.66 -1.27
CA GLY A 422 -0.26 19.87 -0.61
C GLY A 422 0.54 21.01 -1.24
N GLY A 423 1.18 21.83 -0.39
CA GLY A 423 2.18 22.81 -0.80
C GLY A 423 3.54 22.16 -1.11
N ASP A 424 4.43 22.90 -1.78
CA ASP A 424 5.74 22.41 -2.26
C ASP A 424 5.63 21.10 -3.08
N ARG A 425 4.58 21.01 -3.90
CA ARG A 425 4.26 19.89 -4.80
C ARG A 425 3.82 20.43 -6.16
N ASP A 426 3.52 19.53 -7.10
CA ASP A 426 3.00 19.90 -8.40
C ASP A 426 1.79 20.85 -8.27
N LYS A 427 1.95 22.07 -8.80
CA LYS A 427 0.90 23.09 -8.82
C LYS A 427 -0.12 22.85 -9.94
N GLY A 428 0.30 22.19 -11.02
CA GLY A 428 -0.53 21.97 -12.21
C GLY A 428 -1.79 21.15 -11.93
N LYS A 429 -1.74 20.25 -10.94
CA LYS A 429 -2.91 19.46 -10.53
C LYS A 429 -3.99 20.24 -9.78
N ARG A 430 -3.68 21.39 -9.16
CA ARG A 430 -4.59 22.08 -8.23
C ARG A 430 -5.87 22.54 -8.92
N SER A 431 -5.73 23.24 -10.05
CA SER A 431 -6.89 23.71 -10.83
C SER A 431 -7.69 22.54 -11.38
N LEU A 432 -7.03 21.47 -11.85
CA LEU A 432 -7.72 20.28 -12.35
C LEU A 432 -8.54 19.59 -11.25
N MET A 433 -8.04 19.54 -10.02
CA MET A 433 -8.81 19.02 -8.88
C MET A 433 -10.01 19.90 -8.54
N GLY A 434 -9.88 21.23 -8.65
CA GLY A 434 -11.01 22.16 -8.52
C GLY A 434 -12.11 21.93 -9.56
N GLU A 435 -11.72 21.74 -10.83
CA GLU A 435 -12.64 21.42 -11.93
C GLU A 435 -13.39 20.10 -11.67
N VAL A 436 -12.68 19.06 -11.27
CA VAL A 436 -13.25 17.74 -10.93
C VAL A 436 -14.23 17.85 -9.76
N ALA A 437 -13.83 18.56 -8.70
CA ALA A 437 -14.67 18.78 -7.52
C ALA A 437 -15.98 19.49 -7.88
N GLU A 438 -15.91 20.58 -8.64
CA GLU A 438 -17.10 21.33 -9.09
C GLU A 438 -18.07 20.47 -9.91
N LYS A 439 -17.52 19.63 -10.79
CA LYS A 439 -18.31 18.84 -11.72
C LYS A 439 -19.02 17.66 -11.05
N LEU A 440 -18.41 17.05 -10.04
CA LEU A 440 -18.82 15.74 -9.52
C LEU A 440 -19.38 15.78 -8.09
N ALA A 441 -19.07 16.79 -7.30
CA ALA A 441 -19.63 16.95 -5.95
C ALA A 441 -20.83 17.90 -5.92
N GLY A 442 -21.75 17.66 -5.00
CA GLY A 442 -22.90 18.55 -4.76
C GLY A 442 -22.52 19.76 -3.91
N TYR A 443 -21.62 19.56 -2.94
CA TYR A 443 -21.08 20.62 -2.08
C TYR A 443 -19.57 20.45 -1.95
N VAL A 444 -18.82 21.51 -2.25
CA VAL A 444 -17.35 21.50 -2.23
C VAL A 444 -16.87 22.37 -1.09
N ILE A 445 -16.08 21.79 -0.19
CA ILE A 445 -15.36 22.49 0.88
C ILE A 445 -13.87 22.36 0.59
N ILE A 446 -13.22 23.50 0.34
CA ILE A 446 -11.78 23.58 0.11
C ILE A 446 -11.11 23.97 1.42
N THR A 447 -10.10 23.19 1.81
CA THR A 447 -9.38 23.34 3.08
C THR A 447 -7.88 23.10 2.91
N ASP A 448 -7.12 23.28 3.97
CA ASP A 448 -5.68 23.06 3.98
C ASP A 448 -5.38 21.55 4.11
N ASP A 449 -4.51 21.02 3.24
CA ASP A 449 -3.95 19.67 3.36
C ASP A 449 -2.65 19.75 4.20
N ASN A 450 -1.49 19.59 3.57
CA ASN A 450 -0.17 19.89 4.11
C ASN A 450 0.37 21.13 3.38
N PRO A 451 0.17 22.36 3.88
CA PRO A 451 0.68 23.58 3.23
C PRO A 451 2.20 23.64 3.13
N ARG A 452 2.93 22.96 4.03
CA ARG A 452 4.41 23.00 4.11
C ARG A 452 4.90 24.44 4.19
N ASN A 453 5.78 24.87 3.28
CA ASN A 453 6.33 26.22 3.29
C ASN A 453 5.55 27.21 2.40
N GLU A 454 4.49 26.74 1.75
CA GLU A 454 3.67 27.57 0.87
C GLU A 454 2.50 28.20 1.63
N ALA A 455 2.10 29.41 1.22
CA ALA A 455 0.95 30.08 1.82
C ALA A 455 -0.35 29.31 1.49
N PRO A 456 -1.16 28.93 2.50
CA PRO A 456 -2.41 28.21 2.26
C PRO A 456 -3.36 28.93 1.31
N GLU A 457 -3.41 30.27 1.38
CA GLU A 457 -4.25 31.10 0.53
C GLU A 457 -3.89 30.97 -0.95
N ASP A 458 -2.60 30.86 -1.28
CA ASP A 458 -2.13 30.68 -2.65
C ASP A 458 -2.54 29.31 -3.20
N ILE A 459 -2.45 28.27 -2.37
CA ILE A 459 -2.87 26.90 -2.73
C ILE A 459 -4.38 26.88 -3.02
N VAL A 460 -5.20 27.44 -2.14
CA VAL A 460 -6.66 27.52 -2.32
C VAL A 460 -7.00 28.34 -3.55
N ALA A 461 -6.33 29.47 -3.77
CA ALA A 461 -6.53 30.29 -4.97
C ALA A 461 -6.23 29.50 -6.26
N ASP A 462 -5.19 28.67 -6.27
CA ASP A 462 -4.87 27.80 -7.40
C ASP A 462 -5.93 26.72 -7.67
N ILE A 463 -6.53 26.14 -6.62
CA ILE A 463 -7.65 25.19 -6.76
C ILE A 463 -8.85 25.90 -7.38
N VAL A 464 -9.23 27.04 -6.82
CA VAL A 464 -10.42 27.81 -7.24
C VAL A 464 -10.31 28.31 -8.69
N LYS A 465 -9.10 28.57 -9.21
CA LYS A 465 -8.90 28.94 -10.63
C LYS A 465 -9.45 27.90 -11.62
N GLY A 466 -9.53 26.64 -11.23
CA GLY A 466 -10.11 25.58 -12.07
C GLY A 466 -11.63 25.50 -12.05
N MET A 467 -12.29 26.22 -11.14
CA MET A 467 -13.74 26.22 -11.00
C MET A 467 -14.38 27.32 -11.85
N SER A 468 -15.47 26.99 -12.53
CA SER A 468 -16.27 27.95 -13.30
C SER A 468 -17.10 28.88 -12.41
N LYS A 469 -17.50 28.42 -11.22
CA LYS A 469 -18.27 29.13 -10.19
C LYS A 469 -17.55 29.05 -8.84
N ALA A 470 -16.46 29.81 -8.71
CA ALA A 470 -15.69 29.92 -7.48
C ALA A 470 -16.55 30.13 -6.21
N SER A 471 -17.64 30.90 -6.29
CA SER A 471 -18.54 31.17 -5.16
C SER A 471 -19.39 29.97 -4.71
N ALA A 472 -19.39 28.87 -5.46
CA ALA A 472 -20.10 27.64 -5.08
C ALA A 472 -19.28 26.76 -4.13
N ALA A 473 -17.96 26.97 -4.05
CA ALA A 473 -17.12 26.33 -3.05
C ALA A 473 -17.13 27.12 -1.74
N GLN A 474 -17.18 26.40 -0.63
CA GLN A 474 -16.96 26.96 0.69
C GLN A 474 -15.48 26.80 1.06
N ILE A 475 -14.85 27.89 1.49
CA ILE A 475 -13.43 27.88 1.88
C ILE A 475 -13.36 27.90 3.40
N ILE A 476 -12.78 26.87 4.00
CA ILE A 476 -12.49 26.78 5.43
C ILE A 476 -11.04 26.27 5.56
N HIS A 477 -10.10 27.16 5.85
CA HIS A 477 -8.68 26.81 5.91
C HIS A 477 -8.37 25.77 6.99
N ASP A 478 -8.93 25.92 8.19
CA ASP A 478 -8.78 24.93 9.25
C ASP A 478 -9.49 23.62 8.88
N ARG A 479 -8.71 22.55 8.70
CA ARG A 479 -9.22 21.25 8.24
C ARG A 479 -10.16 20.60 9.24
N ALA A 480 -9.92 20.77 10.54
CA ALA A 480 -10.81 20.22 11.57
C ALA A 480 -12.18 20.91 11.50
N GLN A 481 -12.21 22.23 11.38
CA GLN A 481 -13.44 22.99 11.19
C GLN A 481 -14.15 22.65 9.87
N ALA A 482 -13.40 22.41 8.79
CA ALA A 482 -13.96 22.02 7.50
C ALA A 482 -14.68 20.66 7.58
N ILE A 483 -14.05 19.68 8.22
CA ILE A 483 -14.61 18.34 8.45
C ILE A 483 -15.83 18.42 9.37
N GLU A 484 -15.71 19.13 10.50
CA GLU A 484 -16.80 19.33 11.44
C GLU A 484 -18.02 19.97 10.75
N TYR A 485 -17.77 21.02 9.99
CA TYR A 485 -18.81 21.73 9.24
C TYR A 485 -19.53 20.77 8.27
N ALA A 486 -18.81 19.99 7.48
CA ALA A 486 -19.42 19.05 6.55
C ALA A 486 -20.31 18.02 7.26
N ILE A 487 -19.82 17.43 8.36
CA ILE A 487 -20.54 16.39 9.11
C ILE A 487 -21.79 16.95 9.79
N ARG A 488 -21.71 18.14 10.41
CA ARG A 488 -22.85 18.77 11.09
C ARG A 488 -23.96 19.23 10.15
N HIS A 489 -23.63 19.51 8.89
CA HIS A 489 -24.61 20.00 7.89
C HIS A 489 -25.12 18.91 6.94
N ALA A 490 -24.53 17.71 6.95
CA ALA A 490 -24.97 16.59 6.15
C ALA A 490 -26.27 15.97 6.70
N GLU A 491 -27.23 15.68 5.81
CA GLU A 491 -28.44 14.95 6.16
C GLU A 491 -28.18 13.43 6.20
N PRO A 492 -29.00 12.60 6.89
CA PRO A 492 -28.77 11.16 6.97
C PRO A 492 -28.69 10.41 5.63
N SER A 493 -29.24 10.96 4.55
CA SER A 493 -29.15 10.41 3.18
C SER A 493 -27.94 10.88 2.40
N ASP A 494 -27.19 11.86 2.91
CA ASP A 494 -26.00 12.41 2.28
C ASP A 494 -24.78 11.50 2.44
N ILE A 495 -23.80 11.73 1.57
CA ILE A 495 -22.46 11.14 1.66
C ILE A 495 -21.43 12.26 1.81
N VAL A 496 -20.55 12.14 2.80
CA VAL A 496 -19.42 13.03 3.03
C VAL A 496 -18.13 12.30 2.70
N LEU A 497 -17.43 12.76 1.66
CA LEU A 497 -16.10 12.28 1.28
C LEU A 497 -15.05 13.29 1.75
N ILE A 498 -14.14 12.84 2.61
CA ILE A 498 -12.98 13.60 3.08
C ILE A 498 -11.76 13.05 2.36
N ALA A 499 -11.20 13.82 1.43
CA ALA A 499 -10.16 13.39 0.51
C ALA A 499 -8.82 14.09 0.73
N GLY A 500 -7.74 13.46 0.24
CA GLY A 500 -6.39 14.02 0.15
C GLY A 500 -5.40 13.35 1.09
N LYS A 501 -5.72 13.30 2.40
CA LYS A 501 -4.81 12.80 3.43
C LYS A 501 -4.91 11.31 3.69
N GLY A 502 -6.10 10.72 3.52
CA GLY A 502 -6.33 9.30 3.77
C GLY A 502 -5.89 8.86 5.18
N HIS A 503 -4.83 8.06 5.23
CA HIS A 503 -4.28 7.48 6.45
C HIS A 503 -3.27 8.39 7.17
N GLU A 504 -2.87 9.51 6.57
CA GLU A 504 -1.93 10.44 7.21
C GLU A 504 -2.51 10.97 8.52
N ASN A 505 -1.69 10.91 9.57
CA ASN A 505 -2.05 11.35 10.93
C ASN A 505 -1.34 12.63 11.35
N TYR A 506 -0.91 13.44 10.38
CA TYR A 506 -0.26 14.72 10.63
C TYR A 506 -0.66 15.80 9.62
N GLN A 507 -0.56 17.05 10.02
CA GLN A 507 -0.55 18.21 9.14
C GLN A 507 0.82 18.87 9.16
N GLU A 508 1.44 19.09 8.00
CA GLU A 508 2.74 19.77 7.91
C GLU A 508 2.59 21.26 7.58
N ILE A 509 3.05 22.12 8.50
CA ILE A 509 3.02 23.58 8.38
C ILE A 509 4.41 24.12 8.74
N GLN A 510 5.05 24.84 7.82
CA GLN A 510 6.38 25.44 7.97
C GLN A 510 7.45 24.44 8.49
N GLY A 511 7.43 23.22 7.95
CA GLY A 511 8.36 22.14 8.31
C GLY A 511 8.07 21.46 9.65
N GLN A 512 7.01 21.84 10.37
CA GLN A 512 6.57 21.18 11.60
C GLN A 512 5.36 20.28 11.32
N ARG A 513 5.35 19.09 11.93
CA ARG A 513 4.24 18.13 11.84
C ARG A 513 3.39 18.18 13.09
N PHE A 514 2.13 18.58 12.94
CA PHE A 514 1.12 18.59 14.00
C PHE A 514 0.26 17.34 13.87
N PHE A 515 -0.09 16.68 14.98
CA PHE A 515 -0.96 15.51 14.93
C PHE A 515 -2.36 15.90 14.42
N MET A 516 -2.83 15.21 13.38
CA MET A 516 -4.14 15.43 12.79
C MET A 516 -4.52 14.22 11.91
N SER A 517 -5.63 13.55 12.22
CA SER A 517 -6.15 12.44 11.42
C SER A 517 -7.61 12.70 11.06
N ASP A 518 -7.93 12.64 9.77
CA ASP A 518 -9.29 12.89 9.26
C ASP A 518 -10.30 11.92 9.88
N ALA A 519 -9.95 10.64 10.00
CA ALA A 519 -10.80 9.62 10.61
C ALA A 519 -11.07 9.91 12.10
N VAL A 520 -10.04 10.32 12.86
CA VAL A 520 -10.17 10.69 14.28
C VAL A 520 -11.04 11.95 14.43
N LEU A 521 -10.83 12.96 13.60
CA LEU A 521 -11.63 14.19 13.63
C LEU A 521 -13.10 13.93 13.30
N ALA A 522 -13.38 13.06 12.32
CA ALA A 522 -14.73 12.64 12.00
C ALA A 522 -15.40 11.90 13.16
N ASP A 523 -14.72 10.91 13.76
CA ASP A 523 -15.23 10.17 14.93
C ASP A 523 -15.49 11.10 16.15
N LEU A 524 -14.57 12.03 16.44
CA LEU A 524 -14.76 13.00 17.52
C LEU A 524 -15.98 13.89 17.28
N THR A 525 -16.14 14.42 16.06
CA THR A 525 -17.30 15.24 15.68
C THR A 525 -18.61 14.47 15.87
N LEU A 526 -18.66 13.21 15.43
CA LEU A 526 -19.85 12.37 15.58
C LEU A 526 -20.20 12.10 17.06
N ARG A 527 -19.19 11.88 17.91
CA ARG A 527 -19.38 11.71 19.35
C ARG A 527 -19.91 12.98 20.01
N GLU A 528 -19.42 14.15 19.61
CA GLU A 528 -19.92 15.44 20.11
C GLU A 528 -21.39 15.64 19.73
N ILE A 529 -21.76 15.41 18.47
CA ILE A 529 -23.16 15.48 18.00
C ILE A 529 -24.07 14.53 18.80
N ALA A 530 -23.61 13.30 19.05
CA ALA A 530 -24.36 12.33 19.84
C ALA A 530 -24.55 12.77 21.30
N GLN A 531 -23.53 13.38 21.91
CA GLN A 531 -23.60 13.92 23.27
C GLN A 531 -24.53 15.14 23.36
N GLU A 532 -24.47 16.05 22.40
CA GLU A 532 -25.37 17.20 22.29
C GLU A 532 -26.83 16.73 22.22
N ALA A 533 -27.14 15.79 21.32
CA ALA A 533 -28.48 15.22 21.17
C ALA A 533 -28.99 14.52 22.45
N ALA A 534 -28.11 13.81 23.17
CA ALA A 534 -28.44 13.16 24.44
C ALA A 534 -28.74 14.20 25.55
N SER A 535 -28.00 15.32 25.58
CA SER A 535 -28.21 16.40 26.55
C SER A 535 -29.54 17.13 26.32
N GLU A 536 -29.93 17.34 25.06
CA GLU A 536 -31.21 17.95 24.70
C GLU A 536 -32.41 17.05 25.01
N THR A 537 -32.25 15.73 24.84
CA THR A 537 -33.30 14.75 25.22
C THR A 537 -33.42 14.58 26.73
N GLY A 538 -32.33 14.69 27.49
CA GLY A 538 -32.34 14.73 28.96
C GLY A 538 -32.99 16.00 29.55
N MET A 539 -33.03 17.10 28.79
CA MET A 539 -33.73 18.35 29.17
C MET A 539 -35.24 18.36 28.84
N ARG A 540 -35.78 17.35 28.15
CA ARG A 540 -37.24 17.18 28.01
C ARG A 540 -37.84 16.67 29.32
N LYS A 541 -38.14 17.65 30.19
CA LYS A 541 -38.89 17.58 31.45
C LYS A 541 -39.86 16.41 31.54
N THR A 542 -39.65 15.57 32.55
CA THR A 542 -40.75 14.88 33.22
C THR A 542 -41.68 15.93 33.84
N ASP A 543 -42.99 15.73 33.68
CA ASP A 543 -44.06 16.60 34.19
C ASP A 543 -44.19 16.58 35.73
N THR A 544 -43.14 16.23 36.47
CA THR A 544 -43.21 16.03 37.93
C THR A 544 -42.14 16.76 38.74
N GLY A 545 -41.30 17.61 38.12
CA GLY A 545 -40.59 18.67 38.85
C GLY A 545 -39.74 18.22 40.03
N LYS A 546 -39.08 17.05 39.96
CA LYS A 546 -38.06 16.65 40.93
C LYS A 546 -36.85 16.08 40.21
N ILE A 547 -35.72 16.73 40.45
CA ILE A 547 -34.37 16.28 40.11
C ILE A 547 -33.89 15.48 41.33
N ASP A 548 -33.53 14.21 41.15
CA ASP A 548 -32.71 13.46 42.11
C ASP A 548 -31.25 13.50 41.62
N LEU A 549 -30.35 13.80 42.56
CA LEU A 549 -28.91 14.06 42.37
C LEU A 549 -28.11 12.83 41.90
#